data_AF-A0A2R7MDK3-F1
#
_entry.id   AF-A0A2R7MDK3-F1
#
_cell.length_a   1.000
_cell.length_b   1.000
_cell.length_c   1.000
_cell.angle_alpha   90.00
_cell.angle_beta   90.00
_cell.angle_gamma   90.00
#
_symmetry.space_group_name_H-M   'P 1'
#
loop_
_entity.id
_entity.type
_entity.pdbx_description
1 polymer ?
#
loop_
_entity_poly.entity_id
_entity_poly.type
_entity_poly.pdbx_seq_one_letter_code
_entity_poly.pdbx_strand_id
1 'polypeptide(L)'
;MITNTLLQSGVCFAVVQSNSFLTKAKIMQNQEFEIIALEKDSKDLAKRFSRNEGFHIPENQKNPKGILSHVMDREEIGEFLRLKEEYFTKVIDDENGRVWEITGNSFKEYRKSTKRGALRNVS
;
A
#
# COMPACT_ATOMS: atom_id res chain seq x y z
N MET A 1 -3.13 8.56 -14.00
CA MET A 1 -3.96 7.93 -12.95
C MET A 1 -3.15 6.77 -12.38
N ILE A 2 -2.86 6.80 -11.08
CA ILE A 2 -1.76 6.02 -10.47
C ILE A 2 -2.08 4.54 -10.37
N THR A 3 -3.32 4.16 -10.07
CA THR A 3 -3.73 2.77 -9.85
C THR A 3 -3.59 1.96 -11.13
N ASN A 4 -4.08 2.48 -12.25
CA ASN A 4 -3.96 1.85 -13.56
C ASN A 4 -2.49 1.76 -14.02
N THR A 5 -1.69 2.78 -13.73
CA THR A 5 -0.24 2.77 -14.04
C THR A 5 0.45 1.62 -13.29
N LEU A 6 0.13 1.43 -12.01
CA LEU A 6 0.69 0.35 -11.21
C LEU A 6 0.22 -1.03 -11.70
N LEU A 7 -1.06 -1.19 -12.04
CA LEU A 7 -1.57 -2.44 -12.63
C LEU A 7 -0.84 -2.82 -13.92
N GLN A 8 -0.59 -1.84 -14.80
CA GLN A 8 0.13 -2.06 -16.07
C GLN A 8 1.63 -2.34 -15.88
N SER A 9 2.23 -1.81 -14.82
CA SER A 9 3.66 -2.04 -14.50
C SER A 9 3.97 -3.45 -14.00
N GLY A 10 2.95 -4.23 -13.60
CA GLY A 10 3.13 -5.55 -12.99
C GLY A 10 3.65 -5.51 -11.55
N VAL A 11 3.74 -4.32 -10.94
CA VAL A 11 4.10 -4.17 -9.53
C VAL A 11 2.99 -4.75 -8.66
N CYS A 12 3.37 -5.55 -7.66
CA CYS A 12 2.43 -6.05 -6.66
C CYS A 12 2.25 -5.00 -5.55
N PHE A 13 1.03 -4.51 -5.38
CA PHE A 13 0.66 -3.54 -4.37
C PHE A 13 -0.67 -3.91 -3.70
N ALA A 14 -0.96 -3.24 -2.59
CA ALA A 14 -2.26 -3.30 -1.92
C ALA A 14 -2.77 -1.89 -1.64
N VAL A 15 -4.09 -1.74 -1.57
CA VAL A 15 -4.76 -0.50 -1.16
C VAL A 15 -5.32 -0.70 0.23
N VAL A 16 -5.03 0.22 1.13
CA VAL A 16 -5.47 0.19 2.53
C VAL A 16 -6.39 1.37 2.78
N GLN A 17 -7.56 1.10 3.37
CA GLN A 17 -8.43 2.10 3.97
C GLN A 17 -8.35 1.98 5.49
N SER A 18 -7.99 3.06 6.19
CA SER A 18 -7.98 3.06 7.65
C SER A 18 -9.31 3.59 8.21
N ASN A 19 -10.02 2.78 9.01
CA ASN A 19 -11.28 3.18 9.67
C ASN A 19 -11.04 3.70 11.11
N SER A 20 -9.80 3.60 11.61
CA SER A 20 -9.46 3.94 13.00
C SER A 20 -9.76 5.42 13.34
N PHE A 21 -10.73 5.60 14.25
CA PHE A 21 -11.02 6.84 14.99
C PHE A 21 -9.79 7.43 15.73
N LEU A 22 -8.72 6.65 15.94
CA LEU A 22 -7.53 7.01 16.72
C LEU A 22 -6.55 7.97 16.03
N THR A 23 -6.83 8.39 14.81
CA THR A 23 -6.16 9.54 14.22
C THR A 23 -7.19 10.58 13.81
N LYS A 24 -7.71 11.34 14.78
CA LYS A 24 -8.30 12.68 14.54
C LYS A 24 -7.44 13.49 13.55
N ALA A 25 -6.11 13.29 13.55
CA ALA A 25 -5.19 13.86 12.57
C ALA A 25 -5.38 13.36 11.11
N LYS A 26 -5.70 12.08 10.88
CA LYS A 26 -5.96 11.52 9.54
C LYS A 26 -7.35 11.89 9.01
N ILE A 27 -8.34 11.94 9.90
CA ILE A 27 -9.72 12.38 9.59
C ILE A 27 -9.74 13.86 9.17
N MET A 28 -8.94 14.72 9.78
CA MET A 28 -8.82 16.13 9.38
C MET A 28 -8.03 16.36 8.07
N GLN A 29 -7.38 15.33 7.51
CA GLN A 29 -6.52 15.44 6.33
C GLN A 29 -7.04 14.67 5.09
N ASN A 30 -8.25 14.11 5.10
CA ASN A 30 -8.80 13.29 4.00
C ASN A 30 -7.89 12.08 3.62
N GLN A 31 -7.12 11.55 4.56
CA GLN A 31 -6.14 10.47 4.31
C GLN A 31 -6.73 9.08 4.57
N GLU A 32 -7.88 8.78 3.98
CA GLU A 32 -8.55 7.50 4.23
C GLU A 32 -7.89 6.35 3.48
N PHE A 33 -7.33 6.61 2.29
CA PHE A 33 -6.79 5.59 1.39
C PHE A 33 -5.29 5.77 1.13
N GLU A 34 -4.58 4.66 1.17
CA GLU A 34 -3.14 4.61 0.92
C GLU A 34 -2.80 3.38 0.07
N ILE A 35 -1.95 3.55 -0.93
CA ILE A 35 -1.33 2.45 -1.67
C ILE A 35 -0.07 2.05 -0.92
N ILE A 36 0.10 0.75 -0.66
CA ILE A 36 1.33 0.17 -0.14
C ILE A 36 1.98 -0.73 -1.19
N ALA A 37 3.28 -0.62 -1.33
CA ALA A 37 4.10 -1.40 -2.26
C ALA A 37 5.41 -1.83 -1.59
N LEU A 38 6.13 -2.79 -2.19
CA LEU A 38 7.44 -3.18 -1.67
C LEU A 38 8.54 -2.24 -2.17
N GLU A 39 9.49 -1.95 -1.29
CA GLU A 39 10.64 -1.09 -1.59
C GLU A 39 11.49 -1.63 -2.75
N LYS A 40 11.56 -2.96 -2.95
CA LYS A 40 12.32 -3.54 -4.06
C LYS A 40 11.79 -3.12 -5.44
N ASP A 41 10.50 -2.80 -5.53
CA ASP A 41 9.86 -2.38 -6.78
C ASP A 41 9.97 -0.85 -6.95
N SER A 42 10.77 -0.15 -6.13
CA SER A 42 10.87 1.31 -6.13
C SER A 42 11.29 1.93 -7.47
N LYS A 43 11.93 1.15 -8.34
CA LYS A 43 12.31 1.60 -9.69
C LYS A 43 11.09 1.74 -10.61
N ASP A 44 10.09 0.91 -10.38
CA ASP A 44 8.86 0.82 -11.16
C ASP A 44 7.72 1.63 -10.50
N LEU A 45 7.88 1.98 -9.22
CA LEU A 45 7.01 2.91 -8.51
C LEU A 45 7.27 4.36 -8.96
N ALA A 46 6.19 5.11 -9.17
CA ALA A 46 6.27 6.54 -9.44
C ALA A 46 6.96 7.29 -8.27
N LYS A 47 7.55 8.48 -8.54
CA LYS A 47 8.22 9.35 -7.55
C LYS A 47 7.36 9.79 -6.33
N ARG A 48 6.09 9.35 -6.25
CA ARG A 48 5.11 9.74 -5.22
C ARG A 48 5.09 8.84 -3.99
N PHE A 49 5.82 7.73 -3.99
CA PHE A 49 5.91 6.81 -2.86
C PHE A 49 6.97 7.27 -1.86
N SER A 50 6.62 7.30 -0.57
CA SER A 50 7.52 7.66 0.52
C SER A 50 7.80 6.49 1.47
N ARG A 51 8.99 6.52 2.05
CA ARG A 51 9.29 5.83 3.30
C ARG A 51 8.86 6.79 4.40
N ASN A 52 7.73 6.54 5.06
CA ASN A 52 7.38 7.28 6.28
C ASN A 52 8.32 6.84 7.41
N GLU A 53 9.60 7.23 7.34
CA GLU A 53 10.70 6.81 8.22
C GLU A 53 11.36 8.00 8.96
N GLY A 54 10.80 9.21 8.84
CA GLY A 54 11.36 10.41 9.45
C GLY A 54 11.52 10.30 10.97
N PHE A 55 12.58 10.91 11.52
CA PHE A 55 12.89 10.88 12.96
C PHE A 55 11.76 11.46 13.82
N HIS A 56 10.99 12.40 13.26
CA HIS A 56 9.85 13.05 13.91
C HIS A 56 8.52 12.30 13.76
N ILE A 57 8.50 11.17 13.04
CA ILE A 57 7.29 10.36 12.85
C ILE A 57 7.18 9.37 14.02
N PRO A 58 6.07 9.33 14.76
CA PRO A 58 5.82 8.32 15.79
C PRO A 58 6.00 6.90 15.24
N GLU A 59 6.62 5.98 16.00
CA GLU A 59 6.92 4.62 15.49
C GLU A 59 5.68 3.86 14.99
N ASN A 60 4.53 4.05 15.63
CA ASN A 60 3.26 3.46 15.21
C ASN A 60 2.70 4.04 13.90
N GLN A 61 3.29 5.12 13.39
CA GLN A 61 2.96 5.73 12.10
C GLN A 61 4.06 5.49 11.05
N LYS A 62 5.17 4.83 11.42
CA LYS A 62 6.22 4.50 10.48
C LYS A 62 5.82 3.30 9.63
N ASN A 63 6.22 3.35 8.36
CA ASN A 63 6.06 2.19 7.50
C ASN A 63 6.95 1.04 8.01
N PRO A 64 6.47 -0.21 8.01
CA PRO A 64 7.32 -1.36 8.26
C PRO A 64 8.49 -1.38 7.27
N LYS A 65 9.68 -1.80 7.72
CA LYS A 65 10.86 -1.93 6.84
C LYS A 65 10.53 -2.68 5.54
N GLY A 66 10.99 -2.12 4.42
CA GLY A 66 10.76 -2.66 3.08
C GLY A 66 9.39 -2.35 2.47
N ILE A 67 8.59 -1.49 3.11
CA ILE A 67 7.28 -1.04 2.61
C ILE A 67 7.37 0.45 2.27
N LEU A 68 6.94 0.78 1.06
CA LEU A 68 6.70 2.13 0.62
C LEU A 68 5.20 2.40 0.61
N SER A 69 4.82 3.64 0.83
CA SER A 69 3.41 4.01 0.82
C SER A 69 3.16 5.34 0.10
N HIS A 70 1.94 5.48 -0.40
CA HIS A 70 1.49 6.68 -1.09
C HIS A 70 0.03 6.95 -0.71
N VAL A 71 -0.19 8.06 -0.03
CA VAL A 71 -1.54 8.52 0.33
C VAL A 71 -2.23 9.02 -0.92
N MET A 72 -3.42 8.49 -1.20
CA MET A 72 -4.17 8.77 -2.41
C MET A 72 -4.91 10.11 -2.29
N ASP A 73 -4.88 10.91 -3.36
CA ASP A 73 -5.75 12.07 -3.49
C ASP A 73 -7.18 11.69 -3.93
N ARG A 74 -8.07 12.68 -4.03
CA ARG A 74 -9.49 12.44 -4.39
C ARG A 74 -9.65 11.83 -5.78
N GLU A 75 -8.81 12.21 -6.75
CA GLU A 75 -8.87 11.68 -8.11
C GLU A 75 -8.38 10.24 -8.16
N GLU A 76 -7.31 9.94 -7.43
CA GLU A 76 -6.74 8.60 -7.29
C GLU A 76 -7.70 7.68 -6.54
N ILE A 77 -8.39 8.15 -5.49
CA ILE A 77 -9.47 7.41 -4.84
C ILE A 77 -10.59 7.13 -5.84
N GLY A 78 -11.00 8.14 -6.61
CA GLY A 78 -12.02 7.99 -7.65
C GLY A 78 -11.64 6.96 -8.71
N GLU A 79 -10.36 6.91 -9.08
CA GLU A 79 -9.80 5.87 -9.96
C GLU A 79 -9.93 4.48 -9.34
N PHE A 80 -9.41 4.31 -8.13
CA PHE A 80 -9.41 3.03 -7.43
C PHE A 80 -10.83 2.50 -7.29
N LEU A 81 -11.79 3.34 -6.87
CA LEU A 81 -13.18 2.94 -6.71
C LEU A 81 -13.84 2.44 -8.00
N ARG A 82 -13.40 2.91 -9.17
CA ARG A 82 -13.89 2.42 -10.48
C ARG A 82 -13.27 1.08 -10.84
N LEU A 83 -12.01 0.86 -10.50
CA LEU A 83 -11.24 -0.34 -10.86
C LEU A 83 -11.37 -1.47 -9.83
N LYS A 84 -11.76 -1.18 -8.59
CA LYS A 84 -11.68 -2.13 -7.47
C LYS A 84 -12.44 -3.43 -7.70
N GLU A 85 -13.63 -3.37 -8.31
CA GLU A 85 -14.48 -4.55 -8.50
C GLU A 85 -13.90 -5.51 -9.55
N GLU A 86 -13.12 -5.01 -10.51
CA GLU A 86 -12.56 -5.80 -11.60
C GLU A 86 -11.17 -6.35 -11.23
N TYR A 87 -10.32 -5.52 -10.63
CA TYR A 87 -8.90 -5.83 -10.46
C TYR A 87 -8.50 -6.23 -9.04
N PHE A 88 -9.38 -6.05 -8.05
CA PHE A 88 -9.02 -6.23 -6.65
C PHE A 88 -9.94 -7.19 -5.91
N THR A 89 -9.35 -7.90 -4.96
CA THR A 89 -10.06 -8.72 -3.98
C THR A 89 -9.90 -8.07 -2.62
N LYS A 90 -11.02 -7.86 -1.92
CA LYS A 90 -10.97 -7.40 -0.53
C LYS A 90 -10.53 -8.55 0.37
N VAL A 91 -9.41 -8.38 1.05
CA VAL A 91 -8.78 -9.43 1.90
C VAL A 91 -8.94 -9.17 3.39
N ILE A 92 -9.21 -7.92 3.79
CA ILE A 92 -9.51 -7.52 5.17
C ILE A 92 -10.70 -6.54 5.14
N ASP A 93 -11.66 -6.75 6.03
CA ASP A 93 -12.78 -5.82 6.29
C ASP A 93 -13.14 -5.94 7.78
N ASP A 94 -12.63 -5.02 8.59
CA ASP A 94 -12.86 -5.00 10.03
C ASP A 94 -13.02 -3.57 10.57
N GLU A 95 -13.17 -3.46 11.89
CA GLU A 95 -13.32 -2.19 12.60
C GLU A 95 -12.11 -1.25 12.46
N ASN A 96 -10.93 -1.79 12.15
CA ASN A 96 -9.70 -1.02 12.00
C ASN A 96 -9.49 -0.53 10.57
N GLY A 97 -10.07 -1.20 9.58
CA GLY A 97 -9.93 -0.81 8.19
C GLY A 97 -10.31 -1.88 7.18
N ARG A 98 -9.96 -1.58 5.93
CA ARG A 98 -10.15 -2.47 4.79
C ARG A 98 -8.86 -2.57 3.99
N VAL A 99 -8.58 -3.75 3.45
CA VAL A 99 -7.42 -3.95 2.58
C VAL A 99 -7.87 -4.66 1.31
N TRP A 100 -7.43 -4.16 0.18
CA TRP A 100 -7.62 -4.74 -1.14
C TRP A 100 -6.27 -5.13 -1.74
N GLU A 101 -6.18 -6.36 -2.21
CA GLU A 101 -5.03 -6.87 -2.96
C GLU A 101 -5.43 -7.08 -4.42
N ILE A 102 -4.47 -7.06 -5.34
CA ILE A 102 -4.73 -7.37 -6.75
C ILE A 102 -5.23 -8.81 -6.85
N THR A 103 -6.33 -9.03 -7.56
CA THR A 103 -6.92 -10.37 -7.74
C THR A 103 -5.89 -11.34 -8.33
N GLY A 104 -5.72 -12.49 -7.67
CA GLY A 104 -4.72 -13.49 -8.05
C GLY A 104 -3.27 -13.18 -7.62
N ASN A 105 -2.99 -11.99 -7.08
CA ASN A 105 -1.65 -11.57 -6.69
C ASN A 105 -1.63 -11.06 -5.24
N SER A 106 -1.41 -11.98 -4.30
CA SER A 106 -1.38 -11.60 -2.88
C SER A 106 -0.11 -10.85 -2.50
N PHE A 107 -0.30 -9.63 -1.97
CA PHE A 107 0.79 -8.79 -1.47
C PHE A 107 1.54 -9.46 -0.32
N LYS A 108 0.81 -10.15 0.57
CA LYS A 108 1.40 -10.92 1.67
C LYS A 108 2.33 -12.03 1.18
N GLU A 109 1.93 -12.79 0.17
CA GLU A 109 2.76 -13.87 -0.39
C GLU A 109 3.97 -13.31 -1.14
N TYR A 110 3.79 -12.21 -1.88
CA TYR A 110 4.88 -11.52 -2.56
C TYR A 110 5.94 -10.96 -1.57
N ARG A 111 5.50 -10.48 -0.39
CA ARG A 111 6.41 -10.07 0.68
C ARG A 111 7.16 -11.26 1.30
N LYS A 112 6.48 -12.41 1.50
CA LYS A 112 7.11 -13.63 2.06
C LYS A 112 8.17 -14.22 1.14
N SER A 113 7.89 -14.30 -0.17
CA SER A 113 8.85 -14.83 -1.15
C SER A 113 10.14 -14.00 -1.17
N THR A 114 10.01 -12.68 -1.03
CA THR A 114 11.14 -11.74 -0.93
C THR A 114 12.01 -12.02 0.30
N LYS A 115 11.39 -12.29 1.47
CA LYS A 115 12.15 -12.68 2.67
C LYS A 115 12.87 -14.02 2.52
N ARG A 116 12.27 -15.00 1.83
CA ARG A 116 12.90 -16.31 1.56
C ARG A 116 14.08 -16.18 0.59
N GLY A 117 14.00 -15.30 -0.40
CA GLY A 117 15.12 -15.00 -1.31
C GLY A 117 16.29 -14.34 -0.58
N ALA A 118 16.01 -13.39 0.32
CA ALA A 118 17.03 -12.75 1.15
C ALA A 118 17.78 -13.74 2.05
N LEU A 119 17.07 -14.73 2.63
CA LEU A 119 17.70 -15.78 3.45
C LEU A 119 18.57 -16.75 2.66
N ARG A 120 18.30 -16.95 1.36
CA ARG A 120 19.10 -17.84 0.48
C ARG A 120 20.41 -17.22 -0.01
N ASN A 121 20.55 -15.89 0.05
CA ASN A 121 21.76 -15.18 -0.34
C ASN A 121 22.71 -14.91 0.84
N VAL A 122 22.45 -15.52 2.01
CA VAL A 122 23.38 -15.54 3.14
C VAL A 122 23.94 -16.97 3.20
N SER A 123 24.91 -17.25 2.33
CA SER A 123 25.67 -18.51 2.30
C SER A 123 27.11 -18.20 1.97
#